data_AF-A0A371G1N4-F1
#
_entry.id   AF-A0A371G1N4-F1
#
_cell.length_a   1.000
_cell.length_b   1.000
_cell.length_c   1.000
_cell.angle_alpha   90.00
_cell.angle_beta   90.00
_cell.angle_gamma   90.00
#
_symmetry.space_group_name_H-M   'P 1'
#
loop_
_entity.id
_entity.type
_entity.pdbx_description
1 polymer ?
#
loop_
_entity_poly.entity_id
_entity_poly.type
_entity_poly.pdbx_seq_one_letter_code
_entity_poly.pdbx_strand_id
1 'polypeptide(L)'
;MLKELATPDVVYQPWCIEYLQLEPAQSYDLKSGLKHLFPKFHGLAGEDPHKHLKEFHAFPFSLEGATKDWLYLQPVLLNTWGDMKCTFLDKFFPTSRKVAIRKEICGIRQHTGETLHEYWEQFNLLCATCPHHHISEQLLIQYFYEGLMLMD
;
A
#
# COMPACT_ATOMS: atom_id res chain seq x y z
N MET A 1 35.67 -37.44 35.81
CA MET A 1 35.49 -36.03 36.18
C MET A 1 36.16 -35.16 35.13
N LEU A 2 35.40 -34.69 34.13
CA LEU A 2 35.87 -33.76 33.10
C LEU A 2 35.43 -32.36 33.50
N LYS A 3 36.39 -31.42 33.56
CA LYS A 3 36.15 -30.00 33.87
C LYS A 3 35.60 -29.30 32.64
N GLU A 4 34.54 -28.54 32.84
CA GLU A 4 33.96 -27.61 31.88
C GLU A 4 35.00 -26.63 31.32
N LEU A 5 34.96 -26.41 30.01
CA LEU A 5 35.50 -25.22 29.37
C LEU A 5 34.35 -24.58 28.60
N ALA A 6 33.70 -23.62 29.25
CA ALA A 6 32.69 -22.77 28.65
C ALA A 6 33.34 -21.86 27.59
N THR A 7 32.83 -21.93 26.37
CA THR A 7 33.10 -20.95 25.31
C THR A 7 32.39 -19.63 25.62
N PRO A 8 32.97 -18.48 25.25
CA PRO A 8 32.42 -17.17 25.60
C PRO A 8 31.03 -16.99 24.98
N ASP A 9 30.12 -16.55 25.83
CA ASP A 9 28.73 -16.22 25.53
C ASP A 9 28.71 -15.17 24.42
N VAL A 10 28.39 -15.61 23.21
CA VAL A 10 28.12 -14.73 22.08
C VAL A 10 26.78 -14.07 22.41
N VAL A 11 26.84 -12.92 23.09
CA VAL A 11 25.72 -11.98 23.16
C VAL A 11 25.47 -11.52 21.73
N TYR A 12 24.63 -12.30 21.05
CA TYR A 12 24.08 -12.00 19.75
C TYR A 12 23.22 -10.76 19.95
N GLN A 13 23.77 -9.57 19.68
CA GLN A 13 22.97 -8.34 19.67
C GLN A 13 21.89 -8.49 18.61
N PRO A 14 20.60 -8.54 18.98
CA PRO A 14 19.54 -8.43 18.00
C PRO A 14 19.54 -6.98 17.52
N TRP A 15 19.55 -6.83 16.20
CA TRP A 15 19.45 -5.57 15.49
C TRP A 15 18.33 -4.69 16.07
N CYS A 16 18.61 -3.38 16.15
CA CYS A 16 17.98 -2.31 16.92
C CYS A 16 16.47 -2.04 16.74
N ILE A 17 15.64 -3.07 16.56
CA ILE A 17 14.19 -2.95 16.61
C ILE A 17 13.68 -4.10 17.48
N GLU A 18 13.89 -4.00 18.79
CA GLU A 18 12.91 -4.56 19.70
C GLU A 18 11.62 -3.78 19.43
N TYR A 19 10.62 -4.45 18.85
CA TYR A 19 9.25 -3.97 18.97
C TYR A 19 8.95 -3.96 20.45
N LEU A 20 9.07 -2.79 21.09
CA LEU A 20 8.53 -2.53 22.41
C LEU A 20 7.16 -3.18 22.45
N GLN A 21 6.97 -4.15 23.36
CA GLN A 21 5.64 -4.54 23.76
C GLN A 21 4.95 -3.25 24.15
N LEU A 22 4.05 -2.78 23.27
CA LEU A 22 3.36 -1.52 23.41
C LEU A 22 2.48 -1.63 24.65
N GLU A 23 3.01 -1.17 25.79
CA GLU A 23 2.20 -0.77 26.91
C GLU A 23 1.09 0.14 26.37
N PRO A 24 -0.18 -0.10 26.74
CA PRO A 24 -1.29 0.67 26.22
C PRO A 24 -1.05 2.15 26.52
N ALA A 25 -0.84 2.94 25.47
CA ALA A 25 -0.66 4.39 25.48
C ALA A 25 0.71 4.91 25.97
N GLN A 26 1.74 4.80 25.12
CA GLN A 26 2.67 5.93 24.94
C GLN A 26 2.66 6.38 23.48
N SER A 27 1.59 7.08 23.11
CA SER A 27 1.60 8.01 21.99
C SER A 27 2.68 9.05 22.29
N TYR A 28 3.85 8.94 21.68
CA TYR A 28 4.73 10.10 21.56
C TYR A 28 3.93 11.15 20.80
N ASP A 29 3.40 12.12 21.54
CA ASP A 29 2.62 13.21 20.98
C ASP A 29 3.58 14.05 20.15
N LEU A 30 3.65 13.71 18.86
CA LEU A 30 4.07 14.65 17.85
C LEU A 30 3.22 15.89 18.09
N LYS A 31 3.85 17.01 18.47
CA LYS A 31 3.17 18.27 18.83
C LYS A 31 1.95 18.42 17.92
N SER A 32 0.75 18.51 18.49
CA SER A 32 -0.51 18.36 17.72
C SER A 32 -0.56 19.22 16.45
N GLY A 33 0.15 20.34 16.44
CA GLY A 33 0.43 21.19 15.28
C GLY A 33 1.33 20.61 14.17
N LEU A 34 1.73 19.34 14.20
CA LEU A 34 2.43 18.66 13.08
C LEU A 34 1.60 17.52 12.50
N LYS A 35 0.54 17.06 13.19
CA LYS A 35 -0.33 15.97 12.72
C LYS A 35 -1.05 16.32 11.41
N HIS A 36 -1.30 17.61 11.16
CA HIS A 36 -1.92 18.09 9.92
C HIS A 36 -0.97 18.11 8.71
N LEU A 37 0.33 17.90 8.92
CA LEU A 37 1.33 17.90 7.85
C LEU A 37 1.54 16.52 7.22
N PHE A 38 1.01 15.46 7.84
CA PHE A 38 1.13 14.11 7.32
C PHE A 38 -0.01 13.80 6.34
N PRO A 39 0.27 13.06 5.26
CA PRO A 39 -0.79 12.51 4.42
C PRO A 39 -1.72 11.64 5.27
N LYS A 40 -3.01 11.74 4.98
CA LYS A 40 -4.07 11.02 5.68
C LYS A 40 -4.68 10.02 4.73
N PHE A 41 -4.89 8.80 5.22
CA PHE A 41 -5.57 7.76 4.47
C PHE A 41 -6.93 7.45 5.10
N HIS A 42 -7.98 7.62 4.31
CA HIS A 42 -9.37 7.48 4.72
C HIS A 42 -10.00 6.18 4.18
N GLY A 43 -9.33 5.49 3.24
CA GLY A 43 -9.84 4.28 2.61
C GLY A 43 -10.82 4.54 1.47
N LEU A 44 -10.75 5.72 0.84
CA LEU A 44 -11.67 6.11 -0.24
C LEU A 44 -11.26 5.50 -1.60
N ALA A 45 -12.22 5.39 -2.52
CA ALA A 45 -12.04 4.73 -3.83
C ALA A 45 -10.97 5.37 -4.73
N GLY A 46 -10.58 6.63 -4.48
CA GLY A 46 -9.52 7.34 -5.20
C GLY A 46 -8.16 7.36 -4.48
N GLU A 47 -8.08 6.85 -3.25
CA GLU A 47 -6.81 6.77 -2.54
C GLU A 47 -6.06 5.49 -2.92
N ASP A 48 -4.76 5.61 -3.16
CA ASP A 48 -3.87 4.47 -3.37
C ASP A 48 -3.38 3.92 -2.02
N PRO A 49 -3.81 2.72 -1.61
CA PRO A 49 -3.36 2.11 -0.36
C PRO A 49 -1.86 1.75 -0.39
N HIS A 50 -1.26 1.55 -1.57
CA HIS A 50 0.16 1.23 -1.72
C HIS A 50 1.05 2.43 -1.39
N LYS A 51 0.64 3.65 -1.74
CA LYS A 51 1.35 4.89 -1.38
C LYS A 51 1.41 5.10 0.14
N HIS A 52 0.29 4.84 0.83
CA HIS A 52 0.17 5.07 2.27
C HIS A 52 0.73 3.92 3.13
N LEU A 53 1.04 2.78 2.52
CA LEU A 53 1.56 1.62 3.22
C LEU A 53 2.89 1.89 3.96
N LYS A 54 3.78 2.71 3.36
CA LYS A 54 5.04 3.11 4.01
C LYS A 54 4.80 4.02 5.21
N GLU A 55 3.74 4.82 5.14
CA GLU A 55 3.37 5.78 6.19
C GLU A 55 2.73 5.07 7.37
N PHE A 56 2.02 3.95 7.18
CA PHE A 56 1.49 3.18 8.32
C PHE A 56 2.57 2.57 9.20
N HIS A 57 3.72 2.19 8.63
CA HIS A 57 4.85 1.67 9.41
C HIS A 57 5.47 2.74 10.29
N ALA A 58 5.64 3.94 9.73
CA ALA A 58 6.31 5.05 10.40
C ALA A 58 5.37 5.87 11.30
N PHE A 59 4.09 5.99 10.91
CA PHE A 59 3.11 6.92 11.46
C PHE A 59 1.70 6.30 11.50
N PRO A 60 1.38 5.43 12.48
CA PRO A 60 0.05 4.82 12.63
C PRO A 60 -1.09 5.83 12.79
N PHE A 61 -0.78 7.08 13.19
CA PHE A 61 -1.75 8.17 13.34
C PHE A 61 -2.19 8.81 12.00
N SER A 62 -1.54 8.49 10.88
CA SER A 62 -1.97 8.89 9.53
C SER A 62 -3.24 8.17 9.06
N LEU A 63 -3.66 7.12 9.79
CA LEU A 63 -4.92 6.43 9.57
C LEU A 63 -6.08 7.25 10.17
N GLU A 64 -7.11 7.50 9.36
CA GLU A 64 -8.34 8.14 9.80
C GLU A 64 -9.59 7.32 9.46
N GLY A 65 -10.69 7.66 10.15
CA GLY A 65 -12.01 7.05 9.94
C GLY A 65 -12.01 5.53 10.04
N ALA A 66 -12.70 4.89 9.09
CA ALA A 66 -12.90 3.44 9.06
C ALA A 66 -11.59 2.64 9.01
N THR A 67 -10.51 3.22 8.49
CA THR A 67 -9.21 2.55 8.44
C THR A 67 -8.52 2.52 9.79
N LYS A 68 -8.66 3.61 10.56
CA LYS A 68 -8.20 3.69 11.95
C LYS A 68 -8.96 2.67 12.80
N ASP A 69 -10.28 2.69 12.73
CA ASP A 69 -11.13 1.78 13.49
C ASP A 69 -10.82 0.31 13.16
N TRP A 70 -10.60 -0.01 11.88
CA TRP A 70 -10.16 -1.35 11.47
C TRP A 70 -8.84 -1.77 12.12
N LEU A 71 -7.83 -0.89 12.19
CA LEU A 71 -6.54 -1.22 12.80
C LEU A 71 -6.69 -1.51 14.32
N TYR A 72 -7.46 -0.71 15.04
CA TYR A 72 -7.70 -0.92 16.48
C TYR A 72 -8.53 -2.19 16.77
N LEU A 73 -9.31 -2.66 15.79
CA LEU A 73 -10.09 -3.90 15.87
C LEU A 73 -9.30 -5.16 15.46
N GLN A 74 -7.99 -5.07 15.19
CA GLN A 74 -7.11 -6.20 14.85
C GLN A 74 -6.19 -6.66 16.01
N PRO A 75 -6.69 -6.94 17.24
CA PRO A 75 -5.82 -7.09 18.41
C PRO A 75 -5.02 -8.41 18.49
N VAL A 76 -5.19 -9.39 17.59
CA VAL A 76 -4.58 -10.74 17.76
C VAL A 76 -4.02 -11.38 16.46
N LEU A 77 -4.31 -10.85 15.27
CA LEU A 77 -4.01 -11.55 14.01
C LEU A 77 -2.74 -11.07 13.28
N LEU A 78 -2.14 -9.96 13.70
CA LEU A 78 -1.08 -9.29 12.95
C LEU A 78 0.24 -9.38 13.72
N ASN A 79 0.75 -10.60 13.86
CA ASN A 79 1.95 -10.90 14.65
C ASN A 79 3.23 -10.37 13.99
N THR A 80 3.15 -10.04 12.70
CA THR A 80 4.24 -9.44 11.93
C THR A 80 3.75 -8.27 11.09
N TRP A 81 4.67 -7.37 10.75
CA TRP A 81 4.42 -6.31 9.76
C TRP A 81 3.96 -6.87 8.41
N GLY A 82 4.44 -8.07 8.04
CA GLY A 82 4.03 -8.77 6.83
C GLY A 82 2.53 -9.11 6.84
N ASP A 83 2.04 -9.69 7.94
CA ASP A 83 0.63 -10.05 8.10
C ASP A 83 -0.26 -8.81 8.09
N MET A 84 0.20 -7.72 8.74
CA MET A 84 -0.51 -6.43 8.76
C MET A 84 -0.67 -5.85 7.35
N LYS A 85 0.43 -5.85 6.58
CA LYS A 85 0.44 -5.41 5.19
C LYS A 85 -0.49 -6.25 4.31
N CYS A 86 -0.44 -7.57 4.44
CA CYS A 86 -1.30 -8.47 3.66
C CYS A 86 -2.78 -8.20 3.95
N THR A 87 -3.16 -8.19 5.23
CA THR A 87 -4.56 -8.01 5.64
C THR A 87 -5.10 -6.62 5.26
N PHE A 88 -4.25 -5.58 5.36
CA PHE A 88 -4.61 -4.23 4.92
C PHE A 88 -4.87 -4.18 3.41
N LEU A 89 -3.95 -4.72 2.61
CA LEU A 89 -4.11 -4.73 1.14
C LEU A 89 -5.30 -5.60 0.72
N ASP A 90 -5.56 -6.72 1.37
CA ASP A 90 -6.74 -7.54 1.09
C ASP A 90 -8.05 -6.80 1.39
N LYS A 91 -8.07 -5.96 2.43
CA LYS A 91 -9.25 -5.17 2.82
C LYS A 91 -9.50 -3.97 1.90
N PHE A 92 -8.46 -3.19 1.60
CA PHE A 92 -8.59 -1.89 0.91
C PHE A 92 -8.22 -1.94 -0.58
N PHE A 93 -7.51 -3.00 -1.00
CA PHE A 93 -7.15 -3.25 -2.39
C PHE A 93 -7.39 -4.72 -2.80
N PRO A 94 -8.65 -5.20 -2.66
CA PRO A 94 -8.97 -6.62 -2.86
C PRO A 94 -8.70 -7.07 -4.30
N THR A 95 -8.56 -8.39 -4.48
CA THR A 95 -8.37 -9.01 -5.81
C THR A 95 -9.45 -8.60 -6.80
N SER A 96 -10.70 -8.39 -6.35
CA SER A 96 -11.79 -7.89 -7.20
C SER A 96 -11.48 -6.51 -7.79
N ARG A 97 -10.90 -5.59 -7.00
CA ARG A 97 -10.45 -4.27 -7.46
C ARG A 97 -9.29 -4.39 -8.45
N LYS A 98 -8.31 -5.26 -8.18
CA LYS A 98 -7.22 -5.56 -9.13
C LYS A 98 -7.75 -6.11 -10.47
N VAL A 99 -8.75 -6.99 -10.44
CA VAL A 99 -9.40 -7.54 -11.64
C VAL A 99 -10.17 -6.45 -12.39
N ALA A 100 -10.91 -5.59 -11.70
CA ALA A 100 -11.62 -4.47 -12.30
C ALA A 100 -10.67 -3.51 -13.02
N ILE A 101 -9.60 -3.07 -12.35
CA ILE A 101 -8.59 -2.18 -12.95
C ILE A 101 -7.93 -2.83 -14.16
N ARG A 102 -7.57 -4.12 -14.09
CA ARG A 102 -7.03 -4.83 -15.27
C ARG A 102 -8.03 -4.83 -16.43
N LYS A 103 -9.31 -5.03 -16.16
CA LYS A 103 -10.36 -4.99 -17.18
C LYS A 103 -10.50 -3.60 -17.79
N GLU A 104 -10.40 -2.55 -16.98
CA GLU A 104 -10.40 -1.17 -17.46
C GLU A 104 -9.18 -0.86 -18.34
N ILE A 105 -7.98 -1.30 -17.94
CA ILE A 105 -6.75 -1.15 -18.75
C ILE A 105 -6.90 -1.88 -20.09
N CYS A 106 -7.37 -3.13 -20.09
CA CYS A 106 -7.57 -3.92 -21.30
C CYS A 106 -8.67 -3.38 -22.23
N GLY A 107 -9.65 -2.68 -21.66
CA GLY A 107 -10.82 -2.19 -22.38
C GLY A 107 -10.80 -0.69 -22.66
N ILE A 108 -9.68 -0.01 -22.38
CA ILE A 108 -9.57 1.44 -22.52
C ILE A 108 -9.76 1.84 -23.99
N ARG A 109 -10.53 2.92 -24.22
CA ARG A 109 -10.74 3.50 -25.54
C ARG A 109 -10.74 5.00 -25.47
N GLN A 110 -10.14 5.63 -26.47
CA GLN A 110 -10.23 7.07 -26.68
C GLN A 110 -11.66 7.41 -27.07
N HIS A 111 -12.24 8.41 -26.42
CA HIS A 111 -13.61 8.85 -26.67
C HIS A 111 -13.66 9.88 -27.81
N THR A 112 -14.82 10.01 -28.45
CA THR A 112 -15.04 11.04 -29.47
C THR A 112 -14.91 12.44 -28.85
N GLY A 113 -13.96 13.24 -29.36
CA GLY A 113 -13.66 14.57 -28.85
C GLY A 113 -12.60 14.61 -27.75
N GLU A 114 -12.13 13.45 -27.26
CA GLU A 114 -11.01 13.36 -26.33
C GLU A 114 -9.68 13.50 -27.08
N THR A 115 -8.81 14.38 -26.58
CA THR A 115 -7.47 14.54 -27.15
C THR A 115 -6.58 13.33 -26.83
N LEU A 116 -5.55 13.10 -27.64
CA LEU A 116 -4.55 12.06 -27.36
C LEU A 116 -3.89 12.25 -25.98
N HIS A 117 -3.71 13.49 -25.54
CA HIS A 117 -3.12 13.81 -24.24
C HIS A 117 -4.04 13.39 -23.09
N GLU A 118 -5.32 13.75 -23.13
CA GLU A 118 -6.30 13.37 -22.10
C GLU A 118 -6.43 11.85 -21.99
N TYR A 119 -6.52 11.16 -23.13
CA TYR A 119 -6.53 9.71 -23.19
C TYR A 119 -5.27 9.07 -22.58
N TRP A 120 -4.10 9.62 -22.90
CA TRP A 120 -2.82 9.18 -22.32
C TRP A 120 -2.75 9.40 -20.80
N GLU A 121 -3.25 10.54 -20.30
CA GLU A 121 -3.34 10.80 -18.86
C GLU A 121 -4.27 9.80 -18.17
N GLN A 122 -5.44 9.49 -18.76
CA GLN A 122 -6.36 8.49 -18.24
C GLN A 122 -5.71 7.10 -18.18
N PHE A 123 -5.01 6.69 -19.24
CA PHE A 123 -4.30 5.42 -19.30
C PHE A 123 -3.24 5.29 -18.21
N ASN A 124 -2.42 6.34 -18.04
CA ASN A 124 -1.40 6.37 -16.99
C ASN A 124 -1.99 6.36 -15.60
N LEU A 125 -3.10 7.06 -15.38
CA LEU A 125 -3.80 7.05 -14.10
C LEU A 125 -4.28 5.65 -13.73
N LEU A 126 -4.86 4.91 -14.70
CA LEU A 126 -5.27 3.52 -14.50
C LEU A 126 -4.08 2.61 -14.15
N CYS A 127 -2.95 2.77 -14.84
CA CYS A 127 -1.73 2.00 -14.56
C CYS A 127 -1.16 2.34 -13.16
N ALA A 128 -1.14 3.63 -12.79
CA ALA A 128 -0.65 4.09 -11.49
C ALA A 128 -1.53 3.64 -10.32
N THR A 129 -2.83 3.44 -10.54
CA THR A 129 -3.78 2.97 -9.51
C THR A 129 -3.52 1.51 -9.11
N CYS A 130 -2.82 0.73 -9.95
CA CYS A 130 -2.47 -0.65 -9.64
C CYS A 130 -1.03 -0.98 -10.10
N PRO A 131 0.01 -0.53 -9.39
CA PRO A 131 1.41 -0.72 -9.82
C PRO A 131 1.83 -2.20 -9.94
N HIS A 132 1.07 -3.11 -9.31
CA HIS A 132 1.24 -4.56 -9.43
C HIS A 132 0.12 -5.20 -10.27
N HIS A 133 -0.26 -4.59 -11.39
CA HIS A 133 -1.32 -5.10 -12.28
C HIS A 133 -0.91 -6.37 -13.05
N HIS A 134 0.36 -6.79 -13.03
CA HIS A 134 0.86 -8.00 -13.73
C HIS A 134 0.60 -8.03 -15.25
N ILE A 135 0.45 -6.86 -15.87
CA ILE A 135 0.34 -6.70 -17.33
C ILE A 135 1.74 -6.35 -17.83
N SER A 136 2.23 -7.05 -18.86
CA SER A 136 3.54 -6.74 -19.44
C SER A 136 3.50 -5.40 -20.15
N GLU A 137 4.65 -4.72 -20.21
CA GLU A 137 4.79 -3.44 -20.93
C GLU A 137 4.35 -3.57 -22.40
N GLN A 138 4.67 -4.69 -23.05
CA GLN A 138 4.25 -4.98 -24.41
C GLN A 138 2.71 -5.01 -24.56
N LEU A 139 2.00 -5.62 -23.61
CA LEU A 139 0.53 -5.64 -23.62
C LEU A 139 -0.06 -4.28 -23.29
N LEU A 140 0.57 -3.49 -22.40
CA LEU A 140 0.15 -2.11 -22.14
C LEU A 140 0.21 -1.25 -23.40
N ILE A 141 1.32 -1.33 -24.13
CA ILE A 141 1.50 -0.63 -25.40
C ILE A 141 0.44 -1.09 -26.42
N GLN A 142 0.21 -2.40 -26.51
CA GLN A 142 -0.81 -2.97 -27.39
C GLN A 142 -2.22 -2.43 -27.06
N TYR A 143 -2.65 -2.51 -25.81
CA TYR A 143 -3.97 -2.01 -25.40
C TYR A 143 -4.11 -0.50 -25.62
N PHE A 144 -3.05 0.26 -25.38
CA PHE A 144 -3.04 1.70 -25.66
C PHE A 144 -3.34 1.99 -27.13
N TYR A 145 -2.63 1.33 -28.06
CA TYR A 145 -2.84 1.50 -29.50
C TYR A 145 -4.18 0.96 -29.99
N GLU A 146 -4.63 -0.20 -29.49
CA GLU A 146 -5.94 -0.77 -29.82
C GLU A 146 -7.12 0.10 -29.33
N GLY A 147 -6.89 0.93 -28.31
CA GLY A 147 -7.87 1.86 -27.76
C GLY A 147 -7.94 3.21 -28.48
N LEU A 148 -6.92 3.57 -29.27
CA LEU A 148 -6.95 4.82 -30.04
C LEU A 148 -8.07 4.78 -31.07
N MET A 149 -8.80 5.90 -31.21
CA MET A 149 -9.69 6.03 -32.36
C MET A 149 -8.83 6.09 -33.62
N LEU A 150 -9.02 5.12 -34.52
CA LEU A 150 -8.51 5.27 -35.88
C LEU A 150 -9.24 6.47 -36.48
N MET A 151 -8.49 7.51 -36.79
CA MET A 151 -9.00 8.56 -37.67
C MET A 151 -9.19 7.92 -39.03
N ASP A 152 -10.41 7.46 -39.33
CA ASP A 152 -10.83 7.10 -40.69
C ASP A 152 -10.77 8.33 -41.62
#